data_AF-A0A4Q7MK75-F1
#
_entry.id   AF-A0A4Q7MK75-F1
#
_cell.length_a   1.000
_cell.length_b   1.000
_cell.length_c   1.000
_cell.angle_alpha   90.00
_cell.angle_beta   90.00
_cell.angle_gamma   90.00
#
_symmetry.space_group_name_H-M   'P 1'
#
loop_
_entity.id
_entity.type
_entity.pdbx_description
1 polymer ?
#
loop_
_entity_poly.entity_id
_entity_poly.type
_entity_poly.pdbx_seq_one_letter_code
_entity_poly.pdbx_strand_id
1 'polypeptide(L)'
;MSEAPGIGDNDQLESVYMQRLIAILTEHGIPLAYMKDRAGIDTGLHLFAADDSTGALRVSQVRVWFQAKGKHADTLPLAEYEQLASVPVSERLGYVRYWYAHPEPVYLVVYVEAAEEFIAEDVRDIVDRQWPEGRFYTETEGQQSVTLRVQRSAVLDADRIKGMLAHRSMRIDGPAFRGRPLGHRFDPIRSAIRPGSPNLIGRLVVALLEAHDFHPYGQCEEIAPELAFVRGRLYETLSWQSPMFTEYGFGADDDFRIEPPVEALHGEVAIVIDLLPDRSEMSENDRASLLSLIGSAREEGAAVAVITNASETGRHSGMWRALLREGAHESDPSGGPLLGLESLTSLMLVATHVYLDFSTEVEWSHVNYLY
;
A
#
# COMPACT_ATOMS: atom_id res chain seq x y z
N MET A 1 40.51 -32.24 -9.90
CA MET A 1 39.93 -32.59 -8.59
C MET A 1 38.73 -31.69 -8.42
N SER A 2 37.51 -32.23 -8.42
CA SER A 2 36.32 -31.41 -8.17
C SER A 2 36.21 -31.20 -6.66
N GLU A 3 36.37 -29.95 -6.21
CA GLU A 3 35.95 -29.55 -4.87
C GLU A 3 34.44 -29.76 -4.80
N ALA A 4 34.02 -30.74 -4.00
CA ALA A 4 32.62 -30.81 -3.61
C ALA A 4 32.32 -29.60 -2.72
N PRO A 5 31.19 -28.89 -2.92
CA PRO A 5 30.81 -27.80 -2.02
C PRO A 5 30.68 -28.36 -0.60
N GLY A 6 31.49 -27.85 0.32
CA GLY A 6 31.44 -28.21 1.73
C GLY A 6 30.21 -27.59 2.39
N ILE A 7 29.47 -28.40 3.14
CA ILE A 7 28.36 -27.94 3.99
C ILE A 7 29.00 -27.37 5.27
N GLY A 8 28.85 -26.07 5.51
CA GLY A 8 29.35 -25.40 6.71
C GLY A 8 28.46 -25.62 7.93
N ASP A 9 28.95 -25.30 9.13
CA ASP A 9 28.20 -25.44 10.38
C ASP A 9 26.89 -24.62 10.39
N ASN A 10 26.88 -23.47 9.70
CA ASN A 10 25.67 -22.66 9.49
C ASN A 10 24.60 -23.40 8.68
N ASP A 11 25.00 -24.12 7.62
CA ASP A 11 24.09 -24.84 6.74
C ASP A 11 23.45 -26.04 7.47
N GLN A 12 24.21 -26.65 8.39
CA GLN A 12 23.72 -27.74 9.24
C GLN A 12 22.69 -27.23 10.25
N LEU A 13 22.99 -26.14 10.96
CA LEU A 13 22.04 -25.53 11.89
C LEU A 13 20.76 -25.09 11.15
N GLU A 14 20.90 -24.50 9.97
CA GLU A 14 19.78 -24.10 9.11
C GLU A 14 18.90 -25.27 8.69
N SER A 15 19.50 -26.36 8.23
CA SER A 15 18.74 -27.56 7.89
C SER A 15 17.94 -28.10 9.09
N VAL A 16 18.53 -28.06 10.29
CA VAL A 16 17.88 -28.54 11.52
C VAL A 16 16.72 -27.63 11.92
N TYR A 17 16.92 -26.31 12.01
CA TYR A 17 15.84 -25.43 12.44
C TYR A 17 14.75 -25.30 11.39
N MET A 18 15.06 -25.36 10.09
CA MET A 18 14.02 -25.28 9.05
C MET A 18 13.10 -26.50 9.09
N GLN A 19 13.63 -27.70 9.33
CA GLN A 19 12.80 -28.90 9.52
C GLN A 19 11.90 -28.77 10.76
N ARG A 20 12.44 -28.27 11.88
CA ARG A 20 11.66 -28.01 13.10
C ARG A 20 10.56 -26.98 12.87
N LEU A 21 10.89 -25.87 12.19
CA LEU A 21 9.94 -24.81 11.86
C LEU A 21 8.80 -25.35 10.99
N ILE A 22 9.10 -26.07 9.92
CA ILE A 22 8.08 -26.65 9.03
C ILE A 22 7.17 -27.61 9.80
N ALA A 23 7.74 -28.46 10.67
CA ALA A 23 6.95 -29.39 11.49
C ALA A 23 5.90 -28.64 12.33
N ILE A 24 6.31 -27.58 13.03
CA ILE A 24 5.39 -26.74 13.83
C ILE A 24 4.34 -26.08 12.92
N LEU A 25 4.75 -25.51 11.78
CA LEU A 25 3.83 -24.79 10.88
C LEU A 25 2.79 -25.73 10.24
N THR A 26 3.15 -26.97 9.90
CA THR A 26 2.24 -27.94 9.26
C THR A 26 1.06 -28.35 10.13
N GLU A 27 1.14 -28.19 11.45
CA GLU A 27 0.01 -28.44 12.35
C GLU A 27 -1.09 -27.37 12.20
N HIS A 28 -0.75 -26.22 11.64
CA HIS A 28 -1.59 -25.03 11.60
C HIS A 28 -1.94 -24.56 10.18
N GLY A 29 -1.41 -25.20 9.14
CA GLY A 29 -1.72 -24.82 7.76
C GLY A 29 -1.01 -25.67 6.71
N ILE A 30 -1.13 -25.23 5.46
CA ILE A 30 -0.45 -25.83 4.30
C ILE A 30 0.81 -25.01 4.00
N PRO A 31 2.02 -25.59 4.12
CA PRO A 31 3.25 -24.89 3.76
C PRO A 31 3.25 -24.46 2.29
N LEU A 32 3.75 -23.26 2.04
CA LEU A 32 3.94 -22.66 0.73
C LEU A 32 5.44 -22.53 0.48
N ALA A 33 5.88 -22.84 -0.74
CA ALA A 33 7.26 -22.71 -1.15
C ALA A 33 7.35 -21.93 -2.46
N TYR A 34 8.35 -21.05 -2.57
CA TYR A 34 8.71 -20.47 -3.85
C TYR A 34 9.42 -21.52 -4.72
N MET A 35 9.09 -21.55 -6.01
CA MET A 35 9.86 -22.34 -6.97
C MET A 35 11.29 -21.80 -7.16
N LYS A 36 11.52 -20.51 -6.88
CA LYS A 36 12.81 -19.84 -6.93
C LYS A 36 12.87 -18.81 -5.82
N ASP A 37 13.85 -18.92 -4.93
CA ASP A 37 14.11 -17.90 -3.92
C ASP A 37 14.66 -16.63 -4.59
N ARG A 38 13.91 -15.55 -4.47
CA ARG A 38 14.28 -14.21 -4.97
C ARG A 38 13.98 -13.09 -4.00
N ALA A 39 13.24 -13.38 -2.92
CA ALA A 39 12.66 -12.39 -2.04
C ALA A 39 13.30 -12.38 -0.64
N GLY A 40 14.23 -13.30 -0.36
CA GLY A 40 14.67 -13.54 1.02
C GLY A 40 13.45 -13.95 1.84
N ILE A 41 12.78 -15.01 1.42
CA ILE A 41 11.67 -15.63 2.14
C ILE A 41 11.87 -17.13 2.02
N ASP A 42 12.00 -17.81 3.16
CA ASP A 42 12.34 -19.23 3.18
C ASP A 42 11.10 -20.11 2.98
N THR A 43 9.96 -19.72 3.58
CA THR A 43 8.71 -20.48 3.51
C THR A 43 7.49 -19.61 3.73
N GLY A 44 6.31 -20.13 3.41
CA GLY A 44 5.03 -19.52 3.76
C GLY A 44 4.06 -20.56 4.35
N LEU A 45 2.95 -20.08 4.87
CA LEU A 45 1.90 -20.93 5.42
C LEU A 45 0.53 -20.40 5.00
N HIS A 46 -0.29 -21.26 4.43
CA HIS A 46 -1.72 -21.02 4.24
C HIS A 46 -2.46 -21.59 5.45
N LEU A 47 -2.87 -20.71 6.36
CA LEU A 47 -3.37 -21.10 7.68
C LEU A 47 -4.72 -21.83 7.61
N PHE A 48 -4.94 -22.76 8.53
CA PHE A 48 -6.25 -23.34 8.80
C PHE A 48 -7.07 -22.44 9.72
N ALA A 49 -8.38 -22.35 9.47
CA ALA A 49 -9.36 -21.79 10.39
C ALA A 49 -10.34 -22.89 10.83
N ALA A 50 -10.77 -22.86 12.08
CA ALA A 50 -11.84 -23.72 12.56
C ALA A 50 -13.19 -23.20 12.03
N ASP A 51 -14.05 -24.09 11.56
CA ASP A 51 -15.45 -23.79 11.29
C ASP A 51 -16.22 -23.68 12.61
N ASP A 52 -16.80 -22.51 12.89
CA ASP A 52 -17.48 -22.21 14.16
C ASP A 52 -18.64 -23.16 14.50
N SER A 53 -19.22 -23.82 13.50
CA SER A 53 -20.38 -24.71 13.67
C SER A 53 -20.00 -26.18 13.85
N THR A 54 -18.86 -26.60 13.30
CA THR A 54 -18.45 -28.01 13.25
C THR A 54 -17.12 -28.30 13.95
N GLY A 55 -16.33 -27.28 14.26
CA GLY A 55 -14.96 -27.41 14.75
C GLY A 55 -13.99 -27.99 13.72
N ALA A 56 -14.44 -28.25 12.49
CA ALA A 56 -13.60 -28.82 11.43
C ALA A 56 -12.62 -27.77 10.92
N LEU A 57 -11.34 -28.16 10.76
CA LEU A 57 -10.33 -27.30 10.16
C LEU A 57 -10.58 -27.16 8.66
N ARG A 58 -10.57 -25.93 8.17
CA ARG A 58 -10.61 -25.59 6.75
C ARG A 58 -9.46 -24.67 6.41
N VAL A 59 -8.99 -24.74 5.17
CA VAL A 59 -8.03 -23.76 4.65
C VAL A 59 -8.68 -22.38 4.70
N SER A 60 -8.05 -21.44 5.42
CA SER A 60 -8.53 -20.07 5.56
C SER A 60 -8.25 -19.26 4.28
N GLN A 61 -8.47 -17.94 4.29
CA GLN A 61 -7.96 -17.06 3.24
C GLN A 61 -6.61 -16.42 3.61
N VAL A 62 -6.05 -16.77 4.78
CA VAL A 62 -4.88 -16.11 5.34
C VAL A 62 -3.62 -16.86 4.95
N ARG A 63 -2.71 -16.14 4.29
CA ARG A 63 -1.34 -16.53 3.99
C ARG A 63 -0.37 -15.62 4.74
N VAL A 64 0.65 -16.23 5.33
CA VAL A 64 1.76 -15.58 6.03
C VAL A 64 3.07 -16.12 5.47
N TRP A 65 4.11 -15.30 5.49
CA TRP A 65 5.45 -15.66 5.01
C TRP A 65 6.46 -15.60 6.14
N PHE A 66 7.54 -16.34 6.01
CA PHE A 66 8.58 -16.44 7.02
C PHE A 66 9.96 -16.31 6.39
N GLN A 67 10.76 -15.40 6.93
CA GLN A 67 12.21 -15.44 6.81
C GLN A 67 12.77 -15.94 8.14
N ALA A 68 13.43 -17.09 8.12
CA ALA A 68 14.08 -17.69 9.27
C ALA A 68 15.57 -17.29 9.33
N LYS A 69 16.08 -17.22 10.56
CA LYS A 69 17.50 -17.05 10.89
C LYS A 69 17.86 -17.91 12.10
N GLY A 70 19.11 -18.33 12.19
CA GLY A 70 19.64 -19.07 13.34
C GLY A 70 20.61 -18.24 14.17
N LYS A 71 20.59 -18.42 15.49
CA LYS A 71 21.64 -18.01 16.42
C LYS A 71 22.23 -19.26 17.05
N HIS A 72 23.52 -19.49 16.81
CA HIS A 72 24.25 -20.61 17.40
C HIS A 72 24.46 -20.39 18.90
N ALA A 73 24.54 -21.48 19.64
CA ALA A 73 24.72 -21.46 21.09
C ALA A 73 26.07 -20.87 21.54
N ASP A 74 27.09 -20.90 20.67
CA ASP A 74 28.39 -20.26 20.90
C ASP A 74 28.33 -18.73 20.70
N THR A 75 27.50 -18.25 19.77
CA THR A 75 27.30 -16.81 19.50
C THR A 75 26.31 -16.13 20.42
N LEU A 76 25.33 -16.88 20.93
CA LEU A 76 24.32 -16.39 21.87
C LEU A 76 24.04 -17.45 22.94
N PRO A 77 24.88 -17.52 24.00
CA PRO A 77 24.71 -18.49 25.08
C PRO A 77 23.42 -18.25 25.86
N LEU A 78 22.87 -19.32 26.47
CA LEU A 78 21.59 -19.29 27.18
C LEU A 78 21.51 -18.18 28.25
N ALA A 79 22.57 -18.03 29.05
CA ALA A 79 22.60 -17.03 30.12
C ALA A 79 22.57 -15.58 29.61
N GLU A 80 23.10 -15.32 28.41
CA GLU A 80 23.00 -14.00 27.76
C GLU A 80 21.60 -13.81 27.18
N TYR A 81 21.11 -14.82 26.46
CA TYR A 81 19.79 -14.81 25.86
C TYR A 81 18.67 -14.55 26.87
N GLU A 82 18.72 -15.18 28.05
CA GLU A 82 17.74 -14.97 29.14
C GLU A 82 17.69 -13.52 29.65
N GLN A 83 18.79 -12.77 29.49
CA GLN A 83 18.89 -11.36 29.92
C GLN A 83 18.47 -10.38 28.82
N LEU A 84 18.37 -10.81 27.57
CA LEU A 84 17.97 -9.95 26.46
C LEU A 84 16.46 -9.70 26.46
N ALA A 85 16.07 -8.44 26.23
CA ALA A 85 14.69 -8.10 25.89
C ALA A 85 14.36 -8.49 24.44
N SER A 86 15.36 -8.37 23.54
CA SER A 86 15.20 -8.64 22.12
C SER A 86 16.50 -9.19 21.52
N VAL A 87 16.38 -10.07 20.52
CA VAL A 87 17.49 -10.62 19.75
C VAL A 87 17.75 -9.76 18.51
N PRO A 88 18.99 -9.26 18.29
CA PRO A 88 19.35 -8.48 17.11
C PRO A 88 19.62 -9.38 15.89
N VAL A 89 19.04 -9.01 14.76
CA VAL A 89 19.18 -9.69 13.46
C VAL A 89 19.57 -8.66 12.40
N SER A 90 20.72 -8.84 11.76
CA SER A 90 21.18 -7.93 10.70
C SER A 90 20.68 -8.43 9.35
N GLU A 91 20.05 -7.55 8.58
CA GLU A 91 19.46 -7.87 7.28
C GLU A 91 19.79 -6.84 6.23
N ARG A 92 19.72 -7.25 4.95
CA ARG A 92 19.83 -6.32 3.82
C ARG A 92 18.63 -5.39 3.81
N LEU A 93 18.86 -4.08 3.73
CA LEU A 93 17.79 -3.08 3.78
C LEU A 93 16.78 -3.28 2.64
N GLY A 94 17.25 -3.69 1.45
CA GLY A 94 16.38 -3.99 0.32
C GLY A 94 15.35 -5.09 0.62
N TYR A 95 15.74 -6.13 1.36
CA TYR A 95 14.82 -7.18 1.78
C TYR A 95 13.86 -6.68 2.84
N VAL A 96 14.34 -5.95 3.85
CA VAL A 96 13.46 -5.38 4.90
C VAL A 96 12.42 -4.43 4.29
N ARG A 97 12.80 -3.57 3.34
CA ARG A 97 11.87 -2.71 2.62
C ARG A 97 10.83 -3.52 1.83
N TYR A 98 11.28 -4.59 1.18
CA TYR A 98 10.38 -5.50 0.46
C TYR A 98 9.40 -6.19 1.41
N TRP A 99 9.86 -6.75 2.52
CA TRP A 99 9.03 -7.43 3.52
C TRP A 99 8.05 -6.47 4.20
N TYR A 100 8.52 -5.28 4.57
CA TYR A 100 7.70 -4.24 5.20
C TYR A 100 6.53 -3.82 4.30
N ALA A 101 6.79 -3.66 3.00
CA ALA A 101 5.79 -3.32 1.98
C ALA A 101 5.06 -4.54 1.39
N HIS A 102 5.41 -5.77 1.77
CA HIS A 102 4.86 -6.98 1.18
C HIS A 102 3.34 -7.05 1.40
N PRO A 103 2.52 -7.54 0.45
CA PRO A 103 1.06 -7.53 0.62
C PRO A 103 0.57 -8.46 1.74
N GLU A 104 1.30 -9.53 2.00
CA GLU A 104 1.01 -10.49 3.06
C GLU A 104 2.04 -10.34 4.17
N PRO A 105 1.67 -10.56 5.44
CA PRO A 105 2.61 -10.42 6.56
C PRO A 105 3.82 -11.32 6.37
N VAL A 106 5.01 -10.76 6.60
CA VAL A 106 6.28 -11.47 6.59
C VAL A 106 6.82 -11.47 8.00
N TYR A 107 6.97 -12.65 8.59
CA TYR A 107 7.55 -12.83 9.91
C TYR A 107 9.05 -13.03 9.81
N LEU A 108 9.79 -12.31 10.64
CA LEU A 108 11.19 -12.63 10.92
C LEU A 108 11.22 -13.63 12.07
N VAL A 109 11.59 -14.87 11.75
CA VAL A 109 11.71 -15.97 12.70
C VAL A 109 13.17 -16.15 13.08
N VAL A 110 13.46 -16.25 14.37
CA VAL A 110 14.80 -16.52 14.87
C VAL A 110 14.79 -17.79 15.71
N TYR A 111 15.54 -18.79 15.27
CA TYR A 111 15.86 -19.96 16.08
C TYR A 111 17.04 -19.64 16.99
N VAL A 112 16.86 -19.81 18.29
CA VAL A 112 17.92 -19.63 19.30
C VAL A 112 18.35 -20.99 19.79
N GLU A 113 19.49 -21.47 19.30
CA GLU A 113 19.96 -22.85 19.54
C GLU A 113 20.17 -23.14 21.03
N ALA A 114 20.74 -22.20 21.80
CA ALA A 114 21.02 -22.39 23.23
C ALA A 114 19.76 -22.60 24.09
N ALA A 115 18.60 -22.13 23.61
CA ALA A 115 17.29 -22.29 24.27
C ALA A 115 16.38 -23.29 23.54
N GLU A 116 16.83 -23.82 22.40
CA GLU A 116 16.05 -24.66 21.48
C GLU A 116 14.66 -24.11 21.12
N GLU A 117 14.53 -22.78 20.98
CA GLU A 117 13.23 -22.14 20.73
C GLU A 117 13.21 -21.23 19.52
N PHE A 118 12.00 -20.95 19.03
CA PHE A 118 11.73 -19.98 17.98
C PHE A 118 11.06 -18.74 18.57
N ILE A 119 11.56 -17.57 18.19
CA ILE A 119 10.86 -16.29 18.37
C ILE A 119 10.50 -15.73 17.00
N ALA A 120 9.32 -15.12 16.88
CA ALA A 120 8.81 -14.62 15.60
C ALA A 120 7.94 -13.37 15.78
N GLU A 121 8.23 -12.34 15.00
CA GLU A 121 7.43 -11.14 14.89
C GLU A 121 7.20 -10.74 13.44
N ASP A 122 6.06 -10.12 13.15
CA ASP A 122 5.82 -9.48 11.86
C ASP A 122 6.87 -8.38 11.69
N VAL A 123 7.57 -8.39 10.55
CA VAL A 123 8.59 -7.39 10.20
C VAL A 123 8.04 -5.97 10.34
N ARG A 124 6.75 -5.75 10.06
CA ARG A 124 6.10 -4.45 10.22
C ARG A 124 6.05 -3.99 11.66
N ASP A 125 5.70 -4.88 12.59
CA ASP A 125 5.66 -4.54 14.02
C ASP A 125 7.06 -4.26 14.57
N ILE A 126 8.09 -4.94 14.03
CA ILE A 126 9.49 -4.64 14.37
C ILE A 126 9.90 -3.25 13.84
N VAL A 127 9.58 -2.96 12.57
CA VAL A 127 9.94 -1.70 11.92
C VAL A 127 9.22 -0.52 12.59
N ASP A 128 7.91 -0.60 12.78
CA ASP A 128 7.10 0.47 13.37
C ASP A 128 7.55 0.80 14.80
N ARG A 129 7.94 -0.21 15.57
CA ARG A 129 8.46 -0.02 16.93
C ARG A 129 9.83 0.65 16.95
N GLN A 130 10.68 0.41 15.97
CA GLN A 130 12.04 0.96 15.91
C GLN A 130 12.10 2.33 15.23
N TRP A 131 11.23 2.56 14.26
CA TRP A 131 11.12 3.81 13.49
C TRP A 131 9.68 4.32 13.53
N PRO A 132 9.22 4.86 14.68
CA PRO A 132 7.87 5.38 14.81
C PRO A 132 7.63 6.53 13.82
N GLU A 133 6.36 6.80 13.54
CA GLU A 133 5.92 7.90 12.65
C GLU A 133 6.43 7.76 11.20
N GLY A 134 6.68 6.52 10.75
CA GLY A 134 7.07 6.24 9.36
C GLY A 134 8.51 6.65 9.01
N ARG A 135 9.36 6.93 10.01
CA ARG A 135 10.74 7.38 9.83
C ARG A 135 11.69 6.35 9.22
N PHE A 136 11.22 5.12 8.99
CA PHE A 136 12.04 4.01 8.49
C PHE A 136 12.74 4.36 7.19
N TYR A 137 12.04 4.91 6.19
CA TYR A 137 12.63 5.18 4.88
C TYR A 137 13.64 6.32 4.90
N THR A 138 13.37 7.38 5.67
CA THR A 138 14.25 8.56 5.77
C THR A 138 15.49 8.26 6.60
N GLU A 139 15.37 7.53 7.71
CA GLU A 139 16.53 7.21 8.55
C GLU A 139 17.42 6.10 8.01
N THR A 140 16.87 5.25 7.15
CA THR A 140 17.65 4.19 6.48
C THR A 140 18.16 4.61 5.10
N GLU A 141 18.00 5.89 4.73
CA GLU A 141 18.50 6.39 3.47
C GLU A 141 20.02 6.21 3.35
N GLY A 142 20.47 5.69 2.21
CA GLY A 142 21.89 5.39 1.95
C GLY A 142 22.46 4.16 2.67
N GLN A 143 21.70 3.48 3.53
CA GLN A 143 22.16 2.27 4.20
C GLN A 143 22.01 1.03 3.31
N GLN A 144 22.92 0.06 3.43
CA GLN A 144 22.82 -1.24 2.74
C GLN A 144 22.16 -2.33 3.59
N SER A 145 22.24 -2.18 4.92
CA SER A 145 21.76 -3.16 5.91
C SER A 145 21.20 -2.46 7.12
N VAL A 146 20.28 -3.12 7.81
CA VAL A 146 19.66 -2.63 9.06
C VAL A 146 19.60 -3.76 10.08
N THR A 147 19.64 -3.44 11.37
CA THR A 147 19.48 -4.43 12.44
C THR A 147 18.06 -4.38 12.99
N LEU A 148 17.31 -5.46 12.78
CA LEU A 148 15.99 -5.70 13.36
C LEU A 148 16.15 -6.31 14.76
N ARG A 149 15.20 -6.02 15.67
CA ARG A 149 15.21 -6.43 17.08
C ARG A 149 13.93 -7.18 17.38
N VAL A 150 14.03 -8.51 17.33
CA VAL A 150 12.92 -9.44 17.59
C VAL A 150 12.78 -9.65 19.10
N GLN A 151 11.62 -9.36 19.67
CA GLN A 151 11.33 -9.49 21.10
C GLN A 151 11.50 -10.94 21.54
N ARG A 152 12.17 -11.15 22.67
CA ARG A 152 12.31 -12.48 23.27
C ARG A 152 10.95 -13.06 23.70
N SER A 153 10.02 -12.19 24.10
CA SER A 153 8.66 -12.58 24.47
C SER A 153 7.81 -13.06 23.28
N ALA A 154 8.31 -12.93 22.05
CA ALA A 154 7.61 -13.29 20.83
C ALA A 154 7.75 -14.78 20.48
N VAL A 155 7.66 -15.67 21.47
CA VAL A 155 7.81 -17.12 21.29
C VAL A 155 6.79 -17.63 20.27
N LEU A 156 7.26 -18.38 19.27
CA LEU A 156 6.44 -18.96 18.21
C LEU A 156 5.80 -20.26 18.71
N ASP A 157 4.76 -20.12 19.53
CA ASP A 157 3.93 -21.21 20.00
C ASP A 157 2.64 -21.36 19.16
N ALA A 158 1.84 -22.38 19.48
CA ALA A 158 0.59 -22.67 18.79
C ALA A 158 -0.42 -21.51 18.87
N ASP A 159 -0.43 -20.76 19.96
CA ASP A 159 -1.36 -19.64 20.15
C ASP A 159 -0.93 -18.43 19.33
N ARG A 160 0.37 -18.15 19.23
CA ARG A 160 0.92 -17.14 18.33
C ARG A 160 0.63 -17.46 16.87
N ILE A 161 0.81 -18.73 16.45
CA ILE A 161 0.51 -19.15 15.07
C ILE A 161 -0.99 -19.01 14.76
N LYS A 162 -1.88 -19.41 15.67
CA LYS A 162 -3.33 -19.17 15.53
C LYS A 162 -3.66 -17.69 15.49
N GLY A 163 -2.99 -16.88 16.31
CA GLY A 163 -3.12 -15.42 16.30
C GLY A 163 -2.82 -14.81 14.94
N MET A 164 -2.02 -15.46 14.11
CA MET A 164 -1.72 -14.99 12.76
C MET A 164 -2.95 -14.95 11.84
N LEU A 165 -4.02 -15.71 12.15
CA LEU A 165 -5.30 -15.62 11.44
C LEU A 165 -5.97 -14.24 11.53
N ALA A 166 -5.60 -13.45 12.55
CA ALA A 166 -6.07 -12.07 12.67
C ALA A 166 -5.44 -11.16 11.60
N HIS A 167 -4.34 -11.58 10.96
CA HIS A 167 -3.82 -10.86 9.80
C HIS A 167 -4.75 -11.01 8.61
N ARG A 168 -5.16 -9.88 8.06
CA ARG A 168 -5.94 -9.85 6.82
C ARG A 168 -4.97 -9.95 5.64
N SER A 169 -4.77 -11.14 5.10
CA SER A 169 -4.07 -11.33 3.82
C SER A 169 -4.89 -10.72 2.69
N MET A 170 -4.25 -9.92 1.85
CA MET A 170 -4.90 -9.21 0.74
C MET A 170 -4.96 -10.09 -0.50
N ARG A 171 -6.13 -10.15 -1.14
CA ARG A 171 -6.37 -10.94 -2.36
C ARG A 171 -6.39 -9.99 -3.58
N ILE A 172 -5.60 -10.32 -4.60
CA ILE A 172 -5.37 -9.52 -5.84
C ILE A 172 -6.28 -10.05 -6.98
N ASP A 173 -7.59 -10.17 -6.75
CA ASP A 173 -8.52 -10.65 -7.79
C ASP A 173 -9.71 -9.70 -7.98
N GLY A 174 -9.52 -8.70 -8.86
CA GLY A 174 -10.58 -8.06 -9.64
C GLY A 174 -11.41 -6.94 -8.98
N PRO A 175 -12.03 -6.07 -9.80
CA PRO A 175 -12.73 -4.82 -9.40
C PRO A 175 -14.04 -5.02 -8.60
N ALA A 176 -14.36 -6.24 -8.18
CA ALA A 176 -15.57 -6.56 -7.41
C ALA A 176 -15.28 -7.03 -5.97
N PHE A 177 -14.02 -7.03 -5.52
CA PHE A 177 -13.67 -7.50 -4.17
C PHE A 177 -13.21 -6.37 -3.25
N ARG A 178 -13.87 -6.26 -2.08
CA ARG A 178 -13.60 -5.34 -0.97
C ARG A 178 -12.30 -5.72 -0.24
N GLY A 179 -11.16 -5.58 -0.90
CA GLY A 179 -9.81 -5.69 -0.34
C GLY A 179 -9.11 -4.35 -0.47
N ARG A 180 -8.77 -3.77 0.68
CA ARG A 180 -8.18 -2.43 0.85
C ARG A 180 -6.89 -2.25 0.02
N PRO A 181 -6.55 -1.01 -0.36
CA PRO A 181 -5.27 -0.66 -0.96
C PRO A 181 -4.09 -1.34 -0.27
N LEU A 182 -3.15 -1.78 -1.09
CA LEU A 182 -1.99 -2.57 -0.74
C LEU A 182 -1.08 -1.94 0.34
N GLY A 183 -0.29 -2.77 1.04
CA GLY A 183 1.11 -2.51 1.45
C GLY A 183 1.43 -1.45 2.52
N HIS A 184 0.58 -0.46 2.72
CA HIS A 184 0.83 0.70 3.56
C HIS A 184 -0.36 0.80 4.49
N ARG A 185 -0.16 0.70 5.82
CA ARG A 185 -1.21 0.82 6.84
C ARG A 185 -2.00 2.15 6.76
N PHE A 186 -1.69 3.01 5.79
CA PHE A 186 -2.35 4.28 5.53
C PHE A 186 -3.82 4.05 5.19
N ASP A 187 -4.66 4.80 5.87
CA ASP A 187 -6.05 4.91 5.52
C ASP A 187 -6.17 5.86 4.31
N PRO A 188 -6.55 5.36 3.12
CA PRO A 188 -6.64 6.17 1.90
C PRO A 188 -7.66 7.30 2.01
N ILE A 189 -8.61 7.19 2.94
CA ILE A 189 -9.68 8.15 3.18
C ILE A 189 -9.30 9.16 4.28
N ARG A 190 -8.21 8.92 5.02
CA ARG A 190 -7.71 9.84 6.05
C ARG A 190 -6.27 10.26 5.80
N SER A 191 -5.74 10.07 4.62
CA SER A 191 -4.38 10.47 4.30
C SER A 191 -4.42 11.34 3.06
N ALA A 192 -3.56 12.34 3.02
CA ALA A 192 -3.40 13.18 1.84
C ALA A 192 -1.93 13.51 1.64
N ILE A 193 -1.47 13.48 0.40
CA ILE A 193 -0.19 14.06 0.00
C ILE A 193 -0.28 15.60 0.01
N ARG A 194 0.87 16.27 0.17
CA ARG A 194 1.00 17.73 0.01
C ARG A 194 0.99 18.10 -1.47
N PRO A 195 0.67 19.38 -1.79
CA PRO A 195 0.90 19.88 -3.12
C PRO A 195 2.36 19.68 -3.54
N GLY A 196 2.56 19.08 -4.70
CA GLY A 196 3.89 18.77 -5.24
C GLY A 196 4.34 19.81 -6.27
N SER A 197 5.55 19.63 -6.80
CA SER A 197 5.95 20.37 -8.01
C SER A 197 5.08 19.96 -9.21
N PRO A 198 4.82 20.85 -10.18
CA PRO A 198 4.05 20.51 -11.38
C PRO A 198 4.57 19.26 -12.11
N ASN A 199 5.90 19.09 -12.16
CA ASN A 199 6.53 17.91 -12.76
C ASN A 199 6.25 16.61 -11.98
N LEU A 200 6.32 16.64 -10.64
CA LEU A 200 6.01 15.48 -9.81
C LEU A 200 4.56 15.05 -10.01
N ILE A 201 3.63 16.00 -9.93
CA ILE A 201 2.20 15.73 -10.03
C ILE A 201 1.81 15.32 -11.44
N GLY A 202 2.39 15.96 -12.47
CA GLY A 202 2.19 15.53 -13.86
C GLY A 202 2.59 14.08 -14.09
N ARG A 203 3.76 13.66 -13.57
CA ARG A 203 4.18 12.24 -13.63
C ARG A 203 3.24 11.32 -12.86
N LEU A 204 2.80 11.72 -11.65
CA LEU A 204 1.88 10.93 -10.84
C LEU A 204 0.54 10.72 -11.56
N VAL A 205 -0.02 11.77 -12.15
CA VAL A 205 -1.28 11.69 -12.91
C VAL A 205 -1.14 10.77 -14.11
N VAL A 206 -0.05 10.90 -14.88
CA VAL A 206 0.22 9.99 -16.01
C VAL A 206 0.32 8.54 -15.55
N ALA A 207 1.09 8.25 -14.49
CA ALA A 207 1.23 6.91 -13.94
C ALA A 207 -0.11 6.32 -13.47
N LEU A 208 -0.97 7.14 -12.83
CA LEU A 208 -2.31 6.73 -12.42
C LEU A 208 -3.23 6.43 -13.61
N LEU A 209 -3.14 7.22 -14.69
CA LEU A 209 -3.92 6.97 -15.91
C LEU A 209 -3.44 5.72 -16.65
N GLU A 210 -2.12 5.53 -16.75
CA GLU A 210 -1.52 4.32 -17.32
C GLU A 210 -1.88 3.06 -16.51
N ALA A 211 -1.90 3.16 -15.18
CA ALA A 211 -2.33 2.11 -14.27
C ALA A 211 -3.77 1.64 -14.51
N HIS A 212 -4.60 2.47 -15.14
CA HIS A 212 -6.00 2.17 -15.47
C HIS A 212 -6.24 2.06 -16.98
N ASP A 213 -5.19 1.75 -17.74
CA ASP A 213 -5.22 1.53 -19.19
C ASP A 213 -5.92 2.67 -19.93
N PHE A 214 -5.49 3.91 -19.68
CA PHE A 214 -5.96 5.09 -20.39
C PHE A 214 -5.28 5.24 -21.76
N HIS A 215 -6.08 5.28 -22.83
CA HIS A 215 -5.59 5.50 -24.20
C HIS A 215 -6.06 6.87 -24.70
N PRO A 216 -5.16 7.85 -24.87
CA PRO A 216 -5.54 9.16 -25.39
C PRO A 216 -5.84 9.08 -26.90
N TYR A 217 -6.83 9.85 -27.37
CA TYR A 217 -7.19 9.92 -28.79
C TYR A 217 -6.30 10.87 -29.61
N GLY A 218 -5.42 11.60 -28.95
CA GLY A 218 -4.55 12.57 -29.58
C GLY A 218 -3.51 13.08 -28.59
N GLN A 219 -2.93 14.23 -28.94
CA GLN A 219 -2.04 14.93 -28.02
C GLN A 219 -2.84 15.65 -26.94
N CYS A 220 -2.21 15.79 -25.78
CA CYS A 220 -2.71 16.64 -24.71
C CYS A 220 -2.75 18.10 -25.19
N GLU A 221 -3.89 18.76 -25.04
CA GLU A 221 -4.08 20.16 -25.40
C GLU A 221 -3.63 21.04 -24.24
N GLU A 222 -2.54 21.77 -24.42
CA GLU A 222 -2.09 22.77 -23.44
C GLU A 222 -2.96 24.03 -23.58
N ILE A 223 -3.72 24.33 -22.53
CA ILE A 223 -4.60 25.51 -22.48
C ILE A 223 -3.82 26.72 -22.00
N ALA A 224 -3.02 26.52 -20.95
CA ALA A 224 -2.13 27.49 -20.36
C ALA A 224 -0.97 26.75 -19.67
N PRO A 225 0.09 27.45 -19.23
CA PRO A 225 1.10 26.83 -18.40
C PRO A 225 0.47 26.07 -17.22
N GLU A 226 0.91 24.81 -17.05
CA GLU A 226 0.43 23.91 -16.00
C GLU A 226 -1.08 23.61 -16.04
N LEU A 227 -1.73 23.85 -17.18
CA LEU A 227 -3.14 23.57 -17.40
C LEU A 227 -3.36 22.89 -18.76
N ALA A 228 -3.81 21.65 -18.72
CA ALA A 228 -3.98 20.85 -19.92
C ALA A 228 -5.32 20.13 -19.97
N PHE A 229 -5.70 19.69 -21.16
CA PHE A 229 -6.91 18.94 -21.44
C PHE A 229 -6.57 17.72 -22.29
N VAL A 230 -7.04 16.54 -21.89
CA VAL A 230 -6.81 15.32 -22.63
C VAL A 230 -8.09 14.51 -22.77
N ARG A 231 -8.33 13.99 -23.98
CA ARG A 231 -9.45 13.09 -24.28
C ARG A 231 -8.93 11.69 -24.57
N GLY A 232 -9.66 10.69 -24.13
CA GLY A 232 -9.31 9.30 -24.39
C GLY A 232 -10.31 8.33 -23.80
N ARG A 233 -9.87 7.08 -23.69
CA ARG A 233 -10.67 5.98 -23.18
C ARG A 233 -9.97 5.28 -22.03
N LEU A 234 -10.66 5.13 -20.91
CA LEU A 234 -10.28 4.23 -19.82
C LEU A 234 -10.82 2.83 -20.09
N TYR A 235 -9.92 1.86 -20.24
CA TYR A 235 -10.29 0.44 -20.39
C TYR A 235 -10.39 -0.28 -19.05
N GLU A 236 -9.74 0.24 -18.02
CA GLU A 236 -9.96 -0.18 -16.64
C GLU A 236 -10.65 0.93 -15.84
N THR A 237 -11.47 0.55 -14.86
CA THR A 237 -12.26 1.52 -14.09
C THR A 237 -11.35 2.25 -13.11
N LEU A 238 -11.20 3.56 -13.29
CA LEU A 238 -10.57 4.44 -12.32
C LEU A 238 -11.58 4.68 -11.19
N SER A 239 -11.32 4.13 -10.00
CA SER A 239 -12.26 4.20 -8.87
C SER A 239 -11.60 4.74 -7.61
N TRP A 240 -12.31 5.59 -6.87
CA TRP A 240 -11.81 6.23 -5.66
C TRP A 240 -12.95 6.50 -4.68
N GLN A 241 -12.58 6.92 -3.47
CA GLN A 241 -13.50 7.37 -2.43
C GLN A 241 -13.06 8.76 -2.00
N SER A 242 -13.84 9.79 -2.32
CA SER A 242 -13.51 11.15 -1.86
C SER A 242 -13.69 11.24 -0.34
N PRO A 243 -12.64 11.59 0.41
CA PRO A 243 -12.74 11.64 1.85
C PRO A 243 -13.60 12.80 2.35
N MET A 244 -13.96 13.75 1.48
CA MET A 244 -14.88 14.85 1.78
C MET A 244 -16.22 14.36 2.35
N PHE A 245 -16.67 13.16 1.99
CA PHE A 245 -17.97 12.61 2.41
C PHE A 245 -17.86 11.52 3.49
N THR A 246 -16.71 11.42 4.16
CA THR A 246 -16.53 10.43 5.22
C THR A 246 -17.07 10.95 6.53
N GLU A 247 -17.90 10.14 7.20
CA GLU A 247 -18.42 10.46 8.52
C GLU A 247 -17.76 9.56 9.58
N TYR A 248 -17.40 10.19 10.70
CA TYR A 248 -16.82 9.51 11.87
C TYR A 248 -17.75 9.69 13.07
N GLY A 249 -18.00 8.60 13.79
CA GLY A 249 -18.63 8.68 15.11
C GLY A 249 -17.74 9.45 16.10
N PHE A 250 -18.36 10.27 16.96
CA PHE A 250 -17.66 10.99 18.03
C PHE A 250 -18.21 10.53 19.37
N GLY A 251 -17.53 9.55 20.00
CA GLY A 251 -17.91 8.99 21.30
C GLY A 251 -16.80 8.12 21.88
N ALA A 252 -16.81 7.91 23.21
CA ALA A 252 -15.83 7.04 23.89
C ALA A 252 -15.96 5.56 23.47
N ASP A 253 -17.13 5.19 22.93
CA ASP A 253 -17.50 3.84 22.50
C ASP A 253 -17.87 3.78 20.99
N ASP A 254 -17.68 4.87 20.23
CA ASP A 254 -18.02 4.93 18.80
C ASP A 254 -16.79 4.61 17.95
N ASP A 255 -16.78 3.43 17.33
CA ASP A 255 -15.78 2.97 16.38
C ASP A 255 -16.30 2.93 14.92
N PHE A 256 -17.52 3.44 14.68
CA PHE A 256 -18.13 3.36 13.36
C PHE A 256 -17.60 4.44 12.40
N ARG A 257 -17.28 4.00 11.19
CA ARG A 257 -16.90 4.81 10.03
C ARG A 257 -17.95 4.62 8.95
N ILE A 258 -18.58 5.70 8.51
CA ILE A 258 -19.41 5.66 7.30
C ILE A 258 -18.51 6.08 6.15
N GLU A 259 -18.14 5.10 5.34
CA GLU A 259 -17.36 5.34 4.14
C GLU A 259 -18.23 6.03 3.08
N PRO A 260 -17.64 6.99 2.33
CA PRO A 260 -18.31 7.61 1.21
C PRO A 260 -18.59 6.59 0.11
N PRO A 261 -19.61 6.83 -0.74
CA PRO A 261 -19.82 6.00 -1.92
C PRO A 261 -18.58 6.03 -2.83
N VAL A 262 -18.31 4.89 -3.47
CA VAL A 262 -17.23 4.80 -4.45
C VAL A 262 -17.63 5.59 -5.69
N GLU A 263 -16.76 6.52 -6.07
CA GLU A 263 -16.82 7.24 -7.34
C GLU A 263 -15.99 6.51 -8.38
N ALA A 264 -16.36 6.66 -9.66
CA ALA A 264 -15.68 5.97 -10.73
C ALA A 264 -15.74 6.71 -12.06
N LEU A 265 -14.69 6.54 -12.87
CA LEU A 265 -14.60 6.92 -14.28
C LEU A 265 -14.23 5.69 -15.11
N HIS A 266 -14.90 5.50 -16.25
CA HIS A 266 -14.64 4.41 -17.18
C HIS A 266 -15.11 4.79 -18.58
N GLY A 267 -14.58 4.11 -19.61
CA GLY A 267 -14.98 4.36 -20.99
C GLY A 267 -14.50 5.70 -21.50
N GLU A 268 -15.35 6.41 -22.24
CA GLU A 268 -15.03 7.70 -22.86
C GLU A 268 -14.87 8.79 -21.79
N VAL A 269 -13.67 9.37 -21.70
CA VAL A 269 -13.38 10.41 -20.71
C VAL A 269 -12.64 11.61 -21.30
N ALA A 270 -12.89 12.77 -20.71
CA ALA A 270 -12.11 13.98 -20.92
C ALA A 270 -11.62 14.50 -19.57
N ILE A 271 -10.31 14.67 -19.44
CA ILE A 271 -9.65 15.00 -18.17
C ILE A 271 -8.99 16.37 -18.33
N VAL A 272 -9.38 17.31 -17.48
CA VAL A 272 -8.66 18.56 -17.27
C VAL A 272 -7.60 18.32 -16.19
N ILE A 273 -6.37 18.71 -16.45
CA ILE A 273 -5.23 18.54 -15.53
C ILE A 273 -4.73 19.93 -15.14
N ASP A 274 -4.89 20.30 -13.88
CA ASP A 274 -4.37 21.55 -13.32
C ASP A 274 -3.23 21.25 -12.33
N LEU A 275 -2.00 21.53 -12.75
CA LEU A 275 -0.80 21.21 -11.98
C LEU A 275 -0.40 22.32 -10.99
N LEU A 276 -1.12 23.46 -10.98
CA LEU A 276 -0.87 24.51 -10.01
C LEU A 276 -1.51 24.19 -8.65
N PRO A 277 -0.78 24.43 -7.55
CA PRO A 277 -1.30 24.20 -6.20
C PRO A 277 -2.35 25.22 -5.77
N ASP A 278 -2.37 26.39 -6.42
CA ASP A 278 -3.37 27.43 -6.21
C ASP A 278 -3.60 28.24 -7.50
N ARG A 279 -4.55 27.76 -8.33
CA ARG A 279 -5.19 28.58 -9.37
C ARG A 279 -6.38 29.31 -8.77
N SER A 280 -6.17 30.53 -8.32
CA SER A 280 -7.21 31.37 -7.71
C SER A 280 -7.98 32.23 -8.72
N GLU A 281 -7.44 32.39 -9.92
CA GLU A 281 -8.03 33.11 -11.05
C GLU A 281 -7.71 32.39 -12.37
N MET A 282 -8.64 32.48 -13.31
CA MET A 282 -8.53 31.92 -14.66
C MET A 282 -8.82 33.04 -15.65
N SER A 283 -8.00 33.20 -16.69
CA SER A 283 -8.24 34.22 -17.70
C SER A 283 -9.54 33.92 -18.45
N GLU A 284 -10.22 34.97 -18.94
CA GLU A 284 -11.46 34.77 -19.72
C GLU A 284 -11.23 33.90 -20.96
N ASN A 285 -10.04 33.97 -21.57
CA ASN A 285 -9.66 33.15 -22.72
C ASN A 285 -9.49 31.68 -22.35
N ASP A 286 -8.79 31.38 -21.26
CA ASP A 286 -8.59 29.99 -20.81
C ASP A 286 -9.93 29.37 -20.40
N ARG A 287 -10.76 30.17 -19.70
CA ARG A 287 -12.12 29.77 -19.30
C ARG A 287 -12.99 29.46 -20.51
N ALA A 288 -13.01 30.34 -21.51
CA ALA A 288 -13.80 30.13 -22.72
C ALA A 288 -13.32 28.89 -23.51
N SER A 289 -12.00 28.70 -23.61
CA SER A 289 -11.39 27.53 -24.25
C SER A 289 -11.78 26.23 -23.54
N LEU A 290 -11.67 26.18 -22.21
CA LEU A 290 -12.07 25.02 -21.41
C LEU A 290 -13.57 24.71 -21.54
N LEU A 291 -14.44 25.73 -21.44
CA LEU A 291 -15.88 25.52 -21.59
C LEU A 291 -16.23 24.96 -22.98
N SER A 292 -15.54 25.43 -24.03
CA SER A 292 -15.71 24.90 -25.39
C SER A 292 -15.29 23.42 -25.48
N LEU A 293 -14.14 23.06 -24.89
CA LEU A 293 -13.63 21.69 -24.92
C LEU A 293 -14.47 20.73 -24.07
N ILE A 294 -14.88 21.16 -22.87
CA ILE A 294 -15.78 20.43 -21.98
C ILE A 294 -17.13 20.20 -22.64
N GLY A 295 -17.70 21.24 -23.27
CA GLY A 295 -18.96 21.15 -24.00
C GLY A 295 -18.87 20.14 -25.14
N SER A 296 -17.85 20.24 -25.98
CA SER A 296 -17.59 19.30 -27.07
C SER A 296 -17.45 17.85 -26.59
N ALA A 297 -16.65 17.61 -25.54
CA ALA A 297 -16.49 16.27 -24.98
C ALA A 297 -17.82 15.68 -24.46
N ARG A 298 -18.66 16.51 -23.83
CA ARG A 298 -19.98 16.10 -23.32
C ARG A 298 -20.97 15.81 -24.44
N GLU A 299 -20.97 16.61 -25.51
CA GLU A 299 -21.80 16.36 -26.70
C GLU A 299 -21.46 15.02 -27.36
N GLU A 300 -20.19 14.62 -27.29
CA GLU A 300 -19.70 13.32 -27.75
C GLU A 300 -19.90 12.17 -26.73
N GLY A 301 -20.51 12.46 -25.57
CA GLY A 301 -20.84 11.48 -24.55
C GLY A 301 -19.70 11.08 -23.61
N ALA A 302 -18.60 11.82 -23.58
CA ALA A 302 -17.50 11.57 -22.66
C ALA A 302 -17.81 12.09 -21.25
N ALA A 303 -17.43 11.33 -20.23
CA ALA A 303 -17.44 11.81 -18.85
C ALA A 303 -16.30 12.82 -18.64
N VAL A 304 -16.58 13.95 -18.01
CA VAL A 304 -15.60 15.02 -17.79
C VAL A 304 -15.15 15.02 -16.33
N ALA A 305 -13.85 15.04 -16.10
CA ALA A 305 -13.25 15.11 -14.77
C ALA A 305 -12.14 16.16 -14.71
N VAL A 306 -11.88 16.69 -13.52
CA VAL A 306 -10.75 17.59 -13.26
C VAL A 306 -9.82 16.94 -12.24
N ILE A 307 -8.53 16.89 -12.53
CA ILE A 307 -7.49 16.46 -11.60
C ILE A 307 -6.65 17.67 -11.21
N THR A 308 -6.46 17.92 -9.91
CA THR A 308 -5.75 19.11 -9.42
C THR A 308 -4.61 18.79 -8.44
N ASN A 309 -3.60 19.65 -8.43
CA ASN A 309 -2.54 19.69 -7.42
C ASN A 309 -2.98 20.44 -6.13
N ALA A 310 -4.28 20.46 -5.83
CA ALA A 310 -4.82 21.19 -4.69
C ALA A 310 -5.78 20.31 -3.88
N SER A 311 -6.08 20.72 -2.65
CA SER A 311 -7.11 20.05 -1.85
C SER A 311 -8.47 20.10 -2.56
N GLU A 312 -9.26 19.05 -2.43
CA GLU A 312 -10.67 19.00 -2.87
C GLU A 312 -11.55 20.04 -2.17
N THR A 313 -11.05 20.59 -1.07
CA THR A 313 -11.68 21.67 -0.31
C THR A 313 -11.02 23.02 -0.62
N GLY A 314 -11.79 24.10 -0.48
CA GLY A 314 -11.25 25.47 -0.59
C GLY A 314 -11.53 26.19 -1.91
N ARG A 315 -10.88 27.36 -2.08
CA ARG A 315 -11.19 28.34 -3.13
C ARG A 315 -10.89 27.81 -4.54
N HIS A 316 -9.74 27.18 -4.73
CA HIS A 316 -9.34 26.56 -6.01
C HIS A 316 -10.37 25.54 -6.49
N SER A 317 -10.73 24.61 -5.62
CA SER A 317 -11.75 23.60 -5.90
C SER A 317 -13.15 24.20 -6.08
N GLY A 318 -13.46 25.31 -5.41
CA GLY A 318 -14.67 26.09 -5.64
C GLY A 318 -14.76 26.68 -7.05
N MET A 319 -13.66 27.20 -7.58
CA MET A 319 -13.56 27.71 -8.95
C MET A 319 -13.79 26.57 -9.96
N TRP A 320 -13.11 25.43 -9.81
CA TRP A 320 -13.29 24.29 -10.71
C TRP A 320 -14.71 23.74 -10.70
N ARG A 321 -15.33 23.60 -9.52
CA ARG A 321 -16.75 23.20 -9.42
C ARG A 321 -17.68 24.21 -10.08
N ALA A 322 -17.39 25.51 -10.01
CA ALA A 322 -18.19 26.52 -10.69
C ALA A 322 -18.08 26.40 -12.21
N LEU A 323 -16.86 26.18 -12.74
CA LEU A 323 -16.62 25.97 -14.16
C LEU A 323 -17.31 24.70 -14.69
N LEU A 324 -17.16 23.59 -13.98
CA LEU A 324 -17.79 22.32 -14.34
C LEU A 324 -19.32 22.43 -14.40
N ARG A 325 -19.93 23.14 -13.44
CA ARG A 325 -21.38 23.39 -13.45
C ARG A 325 -21.84 24.32 -14.57
N GLU A 326 -21.01 25.26 -14.98
CA GLU A 326 -21.31 26.14 -16.12
C GLU A 326 -21.30 25.36 -17.44
N GLY A 327 -20.39 24.38 -17.58
CA GLY A 327 -20.37 23.45 -18.71
C GLY A 327 -21.29 22.23 -18.56
N ALA A 328 -22.11 22.17 -17.52
CA ALA A 328 -22.93 21.00 -17.20
C ALA A 328 -24.17 20.87 -18.10
N HIS A 329 -24.58 19.62 -18.35
CA HIS A 329 -25.89 19.31 -18.93
C HIS A 329 -26.96 19.20 -17.84
N GLU A 330 -28.23 19.42 -18.18
CA GLU A 330 -29.36 19.31 -17.24
C GLU A 330 -29.44 17.96 -16.51
N SER A 331 -28.95 16.89 -17.14
CA SER A 331 -28.93 15.53 -16.57
C SER A 331 -27.76 15.26 -15.61
N ASP A 332 -26.76 16.14 -15.55
CA ASP A 332 -25.60 16.05 -14.64
C ASP A 332 -25.31 17.44 -14.05
N PRO A 333 -26.12 17.88 -13.06
CA PRO A 333 -25.98 19.21 -12.46
C PRO A 333 -24.68 19.36 -11.64
N SER A 334 -23.93 18.28 -11.40
CA SER A 334 -22.64 18.34 -10.70
C SER A 334 -21.52 18.87 -11.59
N GLY A 335 -21.64 18.67 -12.91
CA GLY A 335 -20.58 19.03 -13.86
C GLY A 335 -19.42 18.02 -13.91
N GLY A 336 -19.49 16.91 -13.17
CA GLY A 336 -18.48 15.86 -13.14
C GLY A 336 -17.55 15.93 -11.92
N PRO A 337 -16.74 14.88 -11.70
CA PRO A 337 -15.90 14.78 -10.52
C PRO A 337 -14.69 15.72 -10.55
N LEU A 338 -14.28 16.15 -9.35
CA LEU A 338 -13.06 16.89 -9.08
C LEU A 338 -12.18 16.06 -8.16
N LEU A 339 -11.05 15.60 -8.68
CA LEU A 339 -10.07 14.78 -7.98
C LEU A 339 -8.92 15.69 -7.53
N GLY A 340 -8.92 16.04 -6.25
CA GLY A 340 -7.82 16.79 -5.63
C GLY A 340 -6.78 15.85 -5.03
N LEU A 341 -5.88 16.41 -4.23
CA LEU A 341 -4.79 15.66 -3.58
C LEU A 341 -5.30 14.50 -2.71
N GLU A 342 -6.48 14.64 -2.11
CA GLU A 342 -7.14 13.60 -1.36
C GLU A 342 -7.51 12.38 -2.23
N SER A 343 -8.23 12.58 -3.34
CA SER A 343 -8.54 11.47 -4.27
C SER A 343 -7.29 10.92 -4.95
N LEU A 344 -6.32 11.78 -5.30
CA LEU A 344 -5.03 11.33 -5.83
C LEU A 344 -4.29 10.45 -4.83
N THR A 345 -4.38 10.76 -3.53
CA THR A 345 -3.80 9.93 -2.48
C THR A 345 -4.53 8.59 -2.40
N SER A 346 -5.86 8.59 -2.40
CA SER A 346 -6.64 7.35 -2.44
C SER A 346 -6.24 6.48 -3.65
N LEU A 347 -6.17 7.08 -4.84
CA LEU A 347 -5.79 6.43 -6.10
C LEU A 347 -4.36 5.87 -6.06
N MET A 348 -3.40 6.67 -5.60
CA MET A 348 -2.02 6.24 -5.44
C MET A 348 -1.91 5.04 -4.49
N LEU A 349 -2.64 5.07 -3.37
CA LEU A 349 -2.56 4.00 -2.38
C LEU A 349 -3.21 2.70 -2.88
N VAL A 350 -4.24 2.76 -3.73
CA VAL A 350 -4.85 1.55 -4.35
C VAL A 350 -4.05 1.01 -5.51
N ALA A 351 -3.26 1.84 -6.19
CA ALA A 351 -2.37 1.42 -7.26
C ALA A 351 -0.93 1.20 -6.73
N THR A 352 -0.62 0.00 -6.22
CA THR A 352 0.68 -0.29 -5.57
C THR A 352 1.89 0.13 -6.35
N HIS A 353 1.93 -0.16 -7.65
CA HIS A 353 3.10 0.13 -8.46
C HIS A 353 3.33 1.63 -8.52
N VAL A 354 2.26 2.43 -8.68
CA VAL A 354 2.32 3.89 -8.57
C VAL A 354 2.77 4.32 -7.18
N TYR A 355 2.21 3.77 -6.10
CA TYR A 355 2.71 4.10 -4.76
C TYR A 355 4.20 3.83 -4.62
N LEU A 356 4.68 2.65 -5.01
CA LEU A 356 6.09 2.28 -4.87
C LEU A 356 7.01 3.23 -5.63
N ASP A 357 6.64 3.59 -6.87
CA ASP A 357 7.42 4.47 -7.72
C ASP A 357 7.51 5.91 -7.18
N PHE A 358 6.47 6.37 -6.48
CA PHE A 358 6.37 7.75 -6.00
C PHE A 358 6.60 7.91 -4.49
N SER A 359 6.65 6.82 -3.72
CA SER A 359 6.70 6.82 -2.25
C SER A 359 7.85 7.63 -1.63
N THR A 360 8.98 7.73 -2.34
CA THR A 360 10.16 8.50 -1.89
C THR A 360 10.15 9.96 -2.34
N GLU A 361 9.25 10.32 -3.26
CA GLU A 361 9.17 11.67 -3.85
C GLU A 361 7.98 12.47 -3.32
N VAL A 362 6.89 11.81 -2.92
CA VAL A 362 5.70 12.47 -2.39
C VAL A 362 5.87 12.86 -0.92
N GLU A 363 5.46 14.08 -0.58
CA GLU A 363 5.37 14.53 0.80
C GLU A 363 3.95 14.34 1.33
N TRP A 364 3.82 13.95 2.60
CA TRP A 364 2.52 13.76 3.24
C TRP A 364 2.04 15.04 3.92
N SER A 365 0.78 15.42 3.67
CA SER A 365 0.10 16.48 4.42
C SER A 365 -0.23 15.96 5.80
N HIS A 366 -0.84 14.77 5.84
CA HIS A 366 -1.14 14.00 7.03
C HIS A 366 -1.26 12.53 6.65
N VAL A 367 -0.92 11.66 7.60
CA VAL A 367 -0.99 10.21 7.47
C VAL A 367 -1.84 9.69 8.61
N ASN A 368 -2.87 8.92 8.29
CA ASN A 368 -3.66 8.20 9.29
C ASN A 368 -3.56 6.71 8.99
N TYR A 369 -3.65 5.90 10.03
CA TYR A 369 -3.52 4.46 9.91
C TYR A 369 -4.87 3.76 10.07
N LEU A 370 -5.05 2.66 9.34
CA LEU A 370 -6.12 1.70 9.55
C LEU A 370 -5.76 0.89 10.81
N TYR A 371 -6.40 1.23 11.93
CA TYR A 371 -6.32 0.44 13.17
C TYR A 371 -7.14 -0.85 13.06
#